data_AF-A0A543IPG5-F1
#
_entry.id   AF-A0A543IPG5-F1
#
_cell.length_a   1.000
_cell.length_b   1.000
_cell.length_c   1.000
_cell.angle_alpha   90.00
_cell.angle_beta   90.00
_cell.angle_gamma   90.00
#
_symmetry.space_group_name_H-M   'P 1'
#
loop_
_entity.id
_entity.type
_entity.pdbx_description
1 polymer ?
#
loop_
_entity_poly.entity_id
_entity_poly.type
_entity_poly.pdbx_seq_one_letter_code
_entity_poly.pdbx_strand_id
1 'polypeptide(L)' 'MARLILAILGAVLALFVVFSFVIPALFALVKLALVLGLIGLIVFLVVAFVGKSSTR' A
#
# COMPACT_ATOMS: atom_id res chain seq x y z
N MET A 1 -38.77 0.43 -14.19
CA MET A 1 -37.60 0.76 -15.05
C MET A 1 -36.58 1.66 -14.37
N ALA A 2 -36.94 2.83 -13.83
CA ALA A 2 -35.99 3.76 -13.21
C ALA A 2 -35.12 3.16 -12.08
N ARG A 3 -35.71 2.35 -11.19
CA ARG A 3 -34.97 1.65 -10.12
C ARG A 3 -33.88 0.72 -10.64
N LEU A 4 -34.14 -0.01 -11.73
CA LEU A 4 -33.18 -0.92 -12.33
C LEU A 4 -32.01 -0.15 -12.96
N ILE A 5 -32.31 0.95 -13.64
CA ILE A 5 -31.31 1.82 -14.27
C ILE A 5 -30.38 2.42 -13.20
N LEU A 6 -30.94 2.92 -12.09
CA LEU A 6 -30.15 3.45 -10.97
C LEU A 6 -29.27 2.38 -10.31
N ALA A 7 -29.78 1.15 -10.17
CA ALA A 7 -29.00 0.03 -9.63
C ALA A 7 -27.80 -0.32 -10.52
N ILE A 8 -28.02 -0.37 -11.84
CA ILE A 8 -26.95 -0.64 -12.82
C ILE A 8 -25.92 0.49 -12.81
N LEU A 9 -26.35 1.74 -12.85
CA LEU A 9 -25.45 2.90 -12.77
C LEU A 9 -24.62 2.89 -11.48
N GLY A 10 -25.25 2.57 -10.34
CA GLY A 10 -24.55 2.44 -9.07
C GLY A 10 -23.49 1.34 -9.09
N ALA A 11 -23.82 0.18 -9.66
CA ALA A 11 -22.87 -0.94 -9.80
C ALA A 11 -21.68 -0.56 -10.71
N VAL A 12 -21.94 0.11 -11.83
CA VAL A 12 -20.90 0.57 -12.76
C VAL A 12 -20.00 1.61 -12.09
N LEU A 13 -20.57 2.57 -11.36
CA LEU A 13 -19.82 3.55 -10.59
C LEU A 13 -18.96 2.90 -9.50
N ALA A 14 -19.50 1.92 -8.78
CA ALA A 14 -18.75 1.20 -7.77
C ALA A 14 -17.56 0.45 -8.38
N LEU A 15 -17.75 -0.24 -9.51
CA LEU A 15 -16.67 -0.89 -10.24
C LEU A 15 -15.61 0.12 -10.69
N PHE A 16 -16.03 1.24 -11.28
CA PHE A 16 -15.12 2.31 -11.68
C PHE A 16 -14.26 2.80 -10.51
N VAL A 17 -14.86 3.10 -9.35
CA VAL A 17 -14.11 3.57 -8.17
C VAL A 17 -13.13 2.50 -7.68
N VAL A 18 -13.56 1.24 -7.60
CA VAL A 18 -12.72 0.15 -7.11
C VAL A 18 -11.49 -0.07 -8.01
N PHE A 19 -11.71 -0.15 -9.32
CA PHE A 19 -10.63 -0.46 -10.26
C PHE A 19 -9.73 0.74 -10.54
N SER A 20 -10.28 1.96 -10.61
CA SER A 20 -9.49 3.15 -10.92
C SER A 20 -8.79 3.77 -9.71
N PHE A 21 -9.34 3.62 -8.50
CA PHE A 21 -8.80 4.29 -7.32
C PHE A 21 -8.43 3.33 -6.19
N VAL A 22 -9.34 2.46 -5.76
CA VAL A 22 -9.11 1.63 -4.56
C VAL A 22 -7.95 0.66 -4.76
N ILE A 23 -7.97 -0.12 -5.85
CA ILE A 23 -6.90 -1.09 -6.13
C ILE A 23 -5.54 -0.39 -6.30
N PRO A 24 -5.40 0.66 -7.13
CA PRO A 24 -4.14 1.40 -7.24
C PRO A 24 -3.67 2.01 -5.92
N ALA A 25 -4.56 2.59 -5.13
CA ALA A 25 -4.21 3.18 -3.84
C ALA A 25 -3.71 2.14 -2.83
N LEU A 26 -4.38 0.99 -2.73
CA LEU A 26 -3.94 -0.11 -1.88
C LEU A 26 -2.57 -0.64 -2.32
N PHE A 27 -2.35 -0.78 -3.62
CA PHE A 27 -1.06 -1.25 -4.14
C PHE A 27 0.07 -0.23 -3.89
N ALA A 28 -0.22 1.06 -4.05
CA ALA A 28 0.72 2.13 -3.71
C ALA A 28 1.04 2.12 -2.20
N LEU A 29 0.03 1.93 -1.34
CA LEU A 29 0.21 1.87 0.10
C LEU A 29 1.10 0.69 0.52
N VAL A 30 0.85 -0.50 -0.04
CA VAL A 30 1.67 -1.69 0.22
C VAL A 30 3.11 -1.46 -0.25
N LYS A 31 3.32 -0.87 -1.44
CA LYS A 31 4.66 -0.52 -1.92
C LYS A 31 5.37 0.45 -0.98
N LEU A 32 4.68 1.49 -0.52
CA LEU A 32 5.25 2.46 0.43
C LEU A 32 5.64 1.77 1.76
N ALA A 33 4.77 0.91 2.29
CA ALA A 33 5.05 0.15 3.50
C ALA A 33 6.29 -0.76 3.32
N LEU A 34 6.42 -1.43 2.18
CA LEU A 34 7.59 -2.26 1.87
C LEU A 34 8.88 -1.43 1.77
N VAL A 35 8.83 -0.26 1.12
CA VAL A 35 9.99 0.63 1.02
C VAL A 35 10.42 1.12 2.40
N LEU A 36 9.48 1.57 3.22
CA LEU A 36 9.78 2.01 4.58
C LEU A 36 10.32 0.87 5.45
N GLY A 37 9.74 -0.32 5.35
CA GLY A 37 10.22 -1.51 6.03
C GLY A 37 11.64 -1.89 5.63
N LEU A 38 11.95 -1.83 4.33
CA LEU A 38 13.30 -2.11 3.82
C LEU A 38 14.32 -1.09 4.33
N ILE A 39 13.99 0.20 4.27
CA ILE A 39 14.86 1.27 4.80
C ILE A 39 15.11 1.06 6.29
N GLY A 40 14.05 0.79 7.06
CA GLY A 40 14.16 0.50 8.49
C GLY A 40 15.04 -0.71 8.78
N LEU A 41 14.89 -1.79 8.00
CA LEU A 41 15.73 -2.98 8.12
C LEU A 41 17.20 -2.68 7.86
N ILE A 42 17.51 -1.92 6.80
CA ILE A 42 18.88 -1.52 6.46
C ILE A 42 19.48 -0.71 7.62
N VAL A 43 18.76 0.31 8.13
CA VAL A 43 19.23 1.14 9.24
C VAL A 43 19.46 0.29 10.49
N PHE A 44 18.53 -0.60 10.82
CA PHE A 44 18.65 -1.50 11.96
C PHE A 44 19.90 -2.38 11.85
N LEU A 45 20.14 -2.99 10.69
CA LEU A 45 21.33 -3.81 10.46
C LEU A 45 22.60 -2.98 10.62
N VAL A 46 22.68 -1.78 10.03
CA VAL A 46 23.85 -0.90 10.17
C VAL A 46 24.14 -0.62 11.64
N VAL A 47 23.14 -0.23 12.43
CA VAL A 47 23.32 0.07 13.85
C VAL A 47 23.71 -1.18 14.64
N ALA A 48 23.04 -2.32 14.39
CA ALA A 48 23.33 -3.57 15.06
C ALA A 48 24.76 -4.07 14.81
N PHE A 49 25.28 -3.92 13.58
CA PHE A 49 26.64 -4.32 13.24
C PHE A 49 27.70 -3.32 13.72
N VAL A 50 27.44 -2.02 13.69
CA VAL A 50 28.34 -0.99 14.25
C VAL A 50 28.54 -1.19 15.75
N GLY A 51 27.46 -1.46 16.50
CA GLY A 51 27.55 -1.73 17.94
C GLY A 51 28.40 -2.97 18.28
N LYS A 52 28.43 -3.97 17.39
CA LYS A 52 29.25 -5.17 17.57
C LYS A 52 30.73 -4.95 17.27
N SER A 53 31.07 -3.95 16.44
CA SER A 53 32.46 -3.58 16.13
C SER A 53 33.10 -2.68 17.20
N SER A 54 32.32 -1.87 17.92
CA SER A 54 32.85 -0.91 18.91
C SER A 54 33.27 -1.54 20.24
N THR A 55 32.88 -2.79 20.52
CA THR A 55 33.18 -3.51 21.76
C THR A 55 34.42 -4.42 21.65
N ARG A 56 35.04 -4.54 20.46
CA ARG A 56 36.36 -5.15 20.29
C ARG A 56 37.43 -4.07 20.31
#